data_AF-A0A1H6WFW4-F1
#
_entry.id   AF-A0A1H6WFW4-F1
#
_cell.length_a   1.000
_cell.length_b   1.000
_cell.length_c   1.000
_cell.angle_alpha   90.00
_cell.angle_beta   90.00
_cell.angle_gamma   90.00
#
_symmetry.space_group_name_H-M   'P 1'
#
loop_
_entity.id
_entity.type
_entity.pdbx_description
1 polymer ?
#
loop_
_entity_poly.entity_id
_entity_poly.type
_entity_poly.pdbx_seq_one_letter_code
_entity_poly.pdbx_strand_id
1 'polypeptide(L)' 'MDIIDVARQAGMTVVLEARIGRQEYHSVHGSLTALLDFAERVRAMKEECLAVEQH' A
#
# COMPACT_ATOMS: atom_id res chain seq x y z
N MET A 1 -0.29 0.58 9.58
CA MET A 1 0.18 -0.41 8.58
C MET A 1 0.95 0.35 7.50
N ASP A 2 2.03 -0.21 6.93
CA ASP A 2 2.72 0.40 5.78
C ASP A 2 1.94 0.10 4.48
N ILE A 3 1.89 1.05 3.56
CA ILE A 3 1.24 0.91 2.25
C ILE A 3 1.81 -0.26 1.44
N ILE A 4 3.08 -0.59 1.63
CA ILE A 4 3.72 -1.76 1.00
C ILE A 4 3.12 -3.08 1.50
N ASP A 5 2.79 -3.16 2.79
CA ASP A 5 2.15 -4.35 3.35
C ASP A 5 0.68 -4.45 2.90
N VAL A 6 -0.01 -3.31 2.76
CA VAL A 6 -1.35 -3.25 2.15
C VAL A 6 -1.32 -3.82 0.73
N ALA A 7 -0.34 -3.41 -0.08
CA ALA A 7 -0.18 -3.90 -1.45
C ALA A 7 0.01 -5.42 -1.49
N ARG A 8 0.88 -5.96 -0.63
CA ARG A 8 1.11 -7.42 -0.53
C ARG A 8 -0.15 -8.18 -0.14
N GLN A 9 -0.90 -7.69 0.85
CA GLN A 9 -2.14 -8.33 1.30
C GLN A 9 -3.24 -8.31 0.23
N ALA A 10 -3.27 -7.28 -0.61
CA ALA A 10 -4.17 -7.18 -1.76
C ALA A 10 -3.77 -8.09 -2.93
N GLY A 11 -2.68 -8.86 -2.81
CA GLY A 11 -2.17 -9.72 -3.87
C GLY A 11 -1.36 -8.97 -4.94
N MET A 12 -0.91 -7.75 -4.66
CA MET A 12 0.00 -7.02 -5.55
C MET A 12 1.42 -7.55 -5.39
N THR A 13 2.14 -7.65 -6.51
CA THR A 13 3.58 -7.87 -6.53
C THR A 13 4.29 -6.55 -6.29
N VAL A 14 5.15 -6.49 -5.26
CA VAL A 14 5.96 -5.31 -4.93
C VAL A 14 7.40 -5.55 -5.36
N VAL A 15 7.96 -4.64 -6.15
CA VAL A 15 9.35 -4.72 -6.63
C VAL A 15 10.11 -3.47 -6.19
N LEU A 16 11.27 -3.67 -5.56
CA LEU A 16 12.22 -2.59 -5.28
C LEU A 16 13.04 -2.32 -6.54
N GLU A 17 12.77 -1.21 -7.23
CA GLU A 17 13.46 -0.80 -8.45
C GLU A 17 14.83 -0.18 -8.16
N ALA A 18 14.90 0.65 -7.11
CA ALA A 18 16.13 1.33 -6.74
C ALA A 18 16.15 1.74 -5.26
N ARG A 19 17.36 1.84 -4.71
CA ARG A 19 17.62 2.56 -3.45
C ARG A 19 18.68 3.62 -3.72
N ILE A 20 18.30 4.89 -3.58
CA ILE A 20 19.19 6.04 -3.77
C ILE A 20 19.32 6.75 -2.42
N GLY A 21 20.50 6.64 -1.81
CA GLY A 21 20.71 7.08 -0.44
C GLY A 21 19.80 6.32 0.52
N ARG A 22 18.94 7.06 1.24
CA ARG A 22 17.93 6.48 2.16
C ARG A 22 16.55 6.30 1.52
N GLN A 23 16.36 6.76 0.29
CA GLN A 23 15.09 6.67 -0.40
C GLN A 23 15.00 5.35 -1.16
N GLU A 24 13.87 4.68 -1.02
CA GLU A 24 13.52 3.50 -1.81
C GLU A 24 12.44 3.84 -2.83
N TYR A 25 12.54 3.21 -3.99
CA TYR A 25 11.60 3.34 -5.10
C TYR A 25 11.02 1.97 -5.39
N HIS A 26 9.71 1.84 -5.16
CA HIS A 26 9.00 0.59 -5.33
C HIS A 26 7.97 0.72 -6.47
N SER A 27 7.86 -0.32 -7.30
CA SER A 27 6.77 -0.49 -8.26
C SER A 27 5.81 -1.57 -7.76
N VAL A 28 4.53 -1.46 -8.11
CA VAL A 28 3.51 -2.44 -7.77
C VAL A 28 2.76 -2.90 -9.01
N HIS A 29 2.59 -4.22 -9.15
CA HIS A 29 1.99 -4.87 -10.31
C HIS A 29 0.95 -5.88 -9.87
N GLY A 30 -0.12 -6.06 -10.63
CA GLY A 30 -1.17 -7.02 -10.28
C GLY A 30 -2.32 -7.01 -11.28
N SER A 31 -3.28 -7.90 -11.07
CA SER A 31 -4.53 -7.88 -11.83
C SER A 31 -5.39 -6.65 -11.44
N LEU A 32 -6.35 -6.30 -12.28
CA LEU A 32 -7.30 -5.22 -11.96
C LEU A 32 -8.07 -5.52 -10.66
N THR A 33 -8.43 -6.78 -10.42
CA THR A 33 -9.09 -7.20 -9.17
C THR A 33 -8.21 -6.94 -7.95
N ALA A 34 -6.91 -7.26 -8.02
CA ALA A 34 -5.97 -6.97 -6.94
C ALA A 34 -5.79 -5.46 -6.71
N LEU A 35 -5.78 -4.67 -7.78
CA LEU A 35 -5.73 -3.21 -7.69
C LEU A 35 -6.98 -2.62 -7.00
N LEU A 36 -8.16 -3.18 -7.29
CA LEU A 36 -9.41 -2.77 -6.63
C LEU A 36 -9.38 -3.10 -5.13
N ASP A 37 -8.96 -4.31 -4.74
CA ASP A 37 -8.84 -4.68 -3.31
C ASP A 37 -7.81 -3.80 -2.58
N PHE A 38 -6.69 -3.48 -3.25
CA PHE A 38 -5.71 -2.54 -2.73
C PHE A 38 -6.32 -1.16 -2.45
N ALA A 39 -7.09 -0.60 -3.39
CA ALA A 39 -7.72 0.71 -3.23
C ALA A 39 -8.72 0.74 -2.06
N GLU A 40 -9.52 -0.32 -1.91
CA GLU A 40 -10.47 -0.46 -0.79
C GLU A 40 -9.75 -0.52 0.56
N ARG A 41 -8.66 -1.30 0.66
CA ARG A 41 -7.85 -1.38 1.88
C ARG A 41 -7.15 -0.07 2.21
N VAL A 42 -6.65 0.67 1.21
CA VAL A 42 -6.07 2.00 1.41
C VAL A 42 -7.12 2.98 1.95
N ARG A 43 -8.36 2.90 1.46
CA ARG A 43 -9.46 3.72 1.99
C ARG A 43 -9.72 3.41 3.46
N ALA A 44 -9.88 2.13 3.81
CA ALA A 44 -10.09 1.69 5.19
C ALA A 44 -8.93 2.09 6.13
N MET A 45 -7.68 1.91 5.68
CA MET A 45 -6.49 2.33 6.44
C MET A 45 -6.49 3.84 6.74
N LYS A 46 -6.92 4.66 5.78
CA LYS A 46 -7.02 6.11 5.98
C LYS A 46 -8.10 6.49 7.00
N GLU A 47 -9.24 5.80 6.97
CA GLU A 47 -10.34 5.99 7.91
C GLU A 47 -9.92 5.60 9.34
N GLU A 48 -9.19 4.49 9.51
CA GLU A 48 -8.63 4.07 10.79
C GLU A 48 -7.61 5.06 11.35
N CYS A 49 -6.70 5.60 10.53
CA CYS A 49 -5.78 6.65 10.98
C CYS A 49 -6.49 7.94 11.40
N LEU A 50 -7.53 8.35 10.67
CA LEU A 50 -8.32 9.54 11.01
C LEU A 50 -9.14 9.35 12.30
N ALA A 51 -9.56 8.11 12.61
CA ALA A 51 -10.25 7.80 13.87
C ALA A 51 -9.31 7.87 15.08
N VAL A 52 -8.01 7.61 14.89
CA VAL A 52 -6.99 7.72 15.96
C VAL A 52 -6.59 9.17 16.25
N GLU A 53 -6.71 10.08 15.28
CA GLU A 53 -6.44 11.52 15.49
C GLU A 53 -7.59 12.28 16.19
N GLN A 54 -8.76 11.65 16.36
CA GLN A 54 -9.95 12.24 16.98
C GLN A 54 -10.11 11.86 18.47
N HIS A 55 -9.13 11.18 19.07
CA HIS A 55 -9.12 10.78 20.49
C HIS A 55 -7.76 11.10 21.14
#